data_AF-A0A966LY85-F1
#
_entry.id   AF-A0A966LY85-F1
#
_cell.length_a   1.000
_cell.length_b   1.000
_cell.length_c   1.000
_cell.angle_alpha   90.00
_cell.angle_beta   90.00
_cell.angle_gamma   90.00
#
_symmetry.space_group_name_H-M   'P 1'
#
loop_
_entity.id
_entity.type
_entity.pdbx_description
1 polymer ?
#
loop_
_entity_poly.entity_id
_entity_poly.type
_entity_poly.pdbx_seq_one_letter_code
_entity_poly.pdbx_strand_id
1 'polypeptide(L)'
;MKSIYLFILLASTAVAADLTTVEPMDALKSNGILVISDGSSLYEFHSDGDFHSYPIQYSGRCFDGKWTPDKTTPWGFNAIAVLSWATFPEEKYDYFRINFELSRGSNQPVDILPSRPIQYTNIFKCYFIIRELRPISDQEAQQGGPGYPPQGVGSPDP
;
A
#
# COMPACT_ATOMS: atom_id res chain seq x y z
N MET A 1 23.81 -16.39 -63.72
CA MET A 1 23.93 -15.31 -62.73
C MET A 1 23.48 -15.85 -61.39
N LYS A 2 24.38 -15.91 -60.39
CA LYS A 2 24.10 -16.45 -59.04
C LYS A 2 23.85 -15.26 -58.11
N SER A 3 22.61 -15.06 -57.68
CA SER A 3 22.26 -14.06 -56.67
C SER A 3 22.28 -14.73 -55.29
N ILE A 4 23.20 -14.30 -54.44
CA ILE A 4 23.29 -14.70 -53.03
C ILE A 4 22.45 -13.69 -52.23
N TYR A 5 21.36 -14.14 -51.63
CA TYR A 5 20.58 -13.35 -50.70
C TYR A 5 21.15 -13.53 -49.29
N LEU A 6 21.77 -12.46 -48.77
CA LEU A 6 22.31 -12.39 -47.42
C LEU A 6 21.15 -12.10 -46.45
N PHE A 7 20.66 -13.14 -45.76
CA PHE A 7 19.75 -12.98 -44.63
C PHE A 7 20.54 -12.47 -43.42
N ILE A 8 20.48 -11.16 -43.17
CA ILE A 8 20.97 -10.58 -41.93
C ILE A 8 19.94 -10.92 -40.85
N LEU A 9 20.23 -11.95 -40.05
CA LEU A 9 19.57 -12.21 -38.79
C LEU A 9 19.85 -11.02 -37.85
N LEU A 10 18.90 -10.09 -37.76
CA LEU A 10 18.85 -9.11 -36.69
C LEU A 10 18.66 -9.89 -35.38
N ALA A 11 19.76 -10.13 -34.68
CA ALA A 11 19.75 -10.59 -33.30
C ALA A 11 19.21 -9.44 -32.45
N SER A 12 17.89 -9.45 -32.23
CA SER A 12 17.26 -8.62 -31.20
C SER A 12 17.83 -9.06 -29.85
N THR A 13 18.83 -8.34 -29.35
CA THR A 13 19.21 -8.44 -27.94
C THR A 13 18.03 -7.88 -27.16
N ALA A 14 17.12 -8.77 -26.74
CA ALA A 14 16.17 -8.46 -25.70
C ALA A 14 17.01 -8.10 -24.47
N VAL A 15 17.19 -6.80 -24.24
CA VAL A 15 17.67 -6.29 -22.97
C VAL A 15 16.57 -6.71 -21.99
N ALA A 16 16.77 -7.84 -21.32
CA ALA A 16 15.96 -8.17 -20.16
C ALA A 16 16.12 -6.98 -19.23
N ALA A 17 15.06 -6.18 -19.09
CA ALA A 17 15.02 -5.13 -18.10
C ALA A 17 15.30 -5.83 -16.77
N ASP A 18 16.50 -5.59 -16.23
CA ASP A 18 16.87 -6.06 -14.92
C ASP A 18 15.96 -5.31 -13.96
N LEU A 19 14.80 -5.91 -13.67
CA LEU A 19 13.89 -5.43 -12.65
C LEU A 19 14.61 -5.69 -11.33
N THR A 20 15.55 -4.80 -10.99
CA THR A 20 16.24 -4.82 -9.72
C THR A 20 15.18 -4.75 -8.63
N THR A 21 14.88 -5.89 -8.03
CA THR A 21 13.90 -5.98 -6.97
C THR A 21 14.49 -5.32 -5.73
N VAL A 22 13.76 -4.37 -5.15
CA VAL A 22 14.16 -3.67 -3.93
C VAL A 22 13.29 -4.12 -2.77
N GLU A 23 13.79 -3.92 -1.55
CA GLU A 23 12.99 -4.13 -0.34
C GLU A 23 11.89 -3.07 -0.21
N PRO A 24 10.70 -3.42 0.29
CA PRO A 24 9.62 -2.45 0.53
C PRO A 24 10.08 -1.28 1.40
N MET A 25 10.93 -1.56 2.40
CA MET A 25 11.39 -0.55 3.32
C MET A 25 12.44 0.40 2.73
N ASP A 26 13.23 -0.09 1.78
CA ASP A 26 14.15 0.76 1.03
C ASP A 26 13.39 1.63 0.03
N ALA A 27 12.35 1.08 -0.62
CA ALA A 27 11.45 1.85 -1.47
C ALA A 27 10.76 2.97 -0.70
N LEU A 28 10.26 2.70 0.52
CA LEU A 28 9.65 3.72 1.36
C LEU A 28 10.65 4.83 1.73
N LYS A 29 11.85 4.46 2.19
CA LYS A 29 12.87 5.44 2.59
C LYS A 29 13.30 6.33 1.43
N SER A 30 13.37 5.78 0.22
CA SER A 30 13.76 6.50 -0.98
C SER A 30 12.69 7.49 -1.44
N ASN A 31 11.41 7.08 -1.39
CA ASN A 31 10.32 7.82 -2.03
C ASN A 31 9.48 8.64 -1.06
N GLY A 32 9.63 8.43 0.25
CA GLY A 32 8.80 9.03 1.30
C GLY A 32 7.42 8.38 1.45
N ILE A 33 6.94 7.68 0.42
CA ILE A 33 5.69 6.91 0.39
C ILE A 33 5.91 5.56 -0.31
N LEU A 34 5.29 4.51 0.23
CA LEU A 34 5.19 3.19 -0.36
C LEU A 34 3.72 2.92 -0.64
N VAL A 35 3.37 2.76 -1.91
CA VAL A 35 1.99 2.48 -2.35
C VAL A 35 1.93 1.09 -2.95
N ILE A 36 1.10 0.21 -2.39
CA ILE A 36 0.83 -1.13 -2.93
C ILE A 36 -0.65 -1.26 -3.30
N SER A 37 -0.99 -2.27 -4.10
CA SER A 37 -2.37 -2.55 -4.50
C SER A 37 -2.64 -4.04 -4.64
N ASP A 38 -3.82 -4.47 -4.19
CA ASP A 38 -4.39 -5.79 -4.52
C ASP A 38 -5.20 -5.78 -5.84
N GLY A 39 -5.28 -4.64 -6.53
CA GLY A 39 -6.12 -4.43 -7.72
C GLY A 39 -7.54 -3.94 -7.43
N SER A 40 -7.97 -3.90 -6.17
CA SER A 40 -9.26 -3.34 -5.74
C SER A 40 -9.10 -2.08 -4.88
N SER A 41 -8.02 -2.05 -4.11
CA SER A 41 -7.68 -1.05 -3.11
C SER A 41 -6.22 -0.65 -3.26
N LEU A 42 -5.93 0.55 -2.77
CA LEU A 42 -4.59 1.04 -2.54
C LEU A 42 -4.29 1.02 -1.05
N TYR A 43 -3.02 0.80 -0.72
CA TYR A 43 -2.50 0.90 0.63
C TYR A 43 -1.24 1.77 0.59
N GLU A 44 -1.26 2.86 1.33
CA GLU A 44 -0.18 3.81 1.43
C GLU A 44 0.46 3.73 2.80
N PHE A 45 1.79 3.62 2.80
CA PHE A 45 2.60 3.75 3.99
C PHE A 45 3.49 4.97 3.77
N HIS A 46 3.35 5.99 4.61
CA HIS A 46 4.13 7.21 4.56
C HIS A 46 5.30 7.12 5.54
N SER A 47 6.43 7.75 5.20
CA SER A 47 7.65 7.66 6.00
C SER A 47 7.56 8.35 7.37
N ASP A 48 6.56 9.23 7.56
CA ASP A 48 6.19 9.86 8.84
C ASP A 48 5.29 8.98 9.72
N GLY A 49 4.96 7.78 9.25
CA GLY A 49 4.12 6.82 9.96
C GLY A 49 2.63 6.90 9.61
N ASP A 50 2.19 7.76 8.69
CA ASP A 50 0.80 7.77 8.24
C ASP A 50 0.47 6.55 7.37
N PHE A 51 -0.71 5.98 7.62
CA PHE A 51 -1.26 4.86 6.88
C PHE A 51 -2.62 5.21 6.31
N HIS A 52 -2.81 4.88 5.04
CA HIS A 52 -4.05 5.11 4.34
C HIS A 52 -4.42 3.94 3.44
N SER A 53 -5.71 3.63 3.34
CA SER A 53 -6.23 2.68 2.39
C SER A 53 -7.54 3.16 1.78
N TYR A 54 -7.64 3.05 0.46
CA TYR A 54 -8.79 3.53 -0.32
C TYR A 54 -9.15 2.56 -1.44
N PRO A 55 -10.43 2.45 -1.80
CA PRO A 55 -10.84 1.72 -2.99
C PRO A 55 -10.37 2.46 -4.24
N ILE A 56 -9.94 1.72 -5.27
CA ILE A 56 -9.58 2.31 -6.57
C ILE A 56 -10.83 2.91 -7.25
N GLN A 57 -12.00 2.33 -7.02
CA GLN A 57 -13.29 2.81 -7.53
C GLN A 57 -14.07 3.62 -6.48
N TYR A 58 -15.16 4.27 -6.89
CA TYR A 58 -15.91 5.27 -6.12
C TYR A 58 -16.62 4.78 -4.84
N SER A 59 -16.61 3.48 -4.53
CA SER A 59 -17.30 2.95 -3.35
C SER A 59 -16.46 1.85 -2.70
N GLY A 60 -16.42 1.86 -1.37
CA GLY A 60 -15.69 0.89 -0.57
C GLY A 60 -15.33 1.41 0.81
N ARG A 61 -14.66 0.52 1.57
CA ARG A 61 -14.12 0.82 2.89
C ARG A 61 -12.81 1.57 2.77
N CYS A 62 -12.59 2.53 3.66
CA CYS A 62 -11.33 3.23 3.81
C CYS A 62 -10.75 2.97 5.20
N PHE A 63 -9.43 2.94 5.29
CA PHE A 63 -8.71 2.89 6.57
C PHE A 63 -7.76 4.07 6.64
N ASP A 64 -7.85 4.86 7.70
CA ASP A 64 -6.92 5.97 7.96
C ASP A 64 -6.30 5.81 9.34
N GLY A 65 -4.98 5.89 9.44
CA GLY A 65 -4.32 5.92 10.74
C GLY A 65 -2.81 5.91 10.68
N LYS A 66 -2.18 5.11 11.55
CA LYS A 66 -0.73 5.07 11.73
C LYS A 66 -0.19 3.67 11.49
N TRP A 67 1.02 3.56 10.96
CA TRP A 67 1.73 2.29 10.86
C TRP A 67 3.10 2.31 11.54
N THR A 68 3.61 1.11 11.81
CA THR A 68 4.97 0.87 12.31
C THR A 68 5.56 -0.36 11.65
N PRO A 69 6.89 -0.45 11.52
CA PRO A 69 7.53 -1.68 11.07
C PRO A 69 7.27 -2.81 12.07
N ASP A 70 7.04 -4.02 11.55
CA ASP A 70 6.98 -5.21 12.37
C ASP A 70 8.38 -5.52 12.95
N LYS A 71 8.43 -5.77 14.26
CA LYS A 71 9.68 -6.14 14.94
C LYS A 71 10.08 -7.59 14.70
N THR A 72 9.14 -8.41 14.23
CA THR A 72 9.33 -9.85 13.99
C THR A 72 9.76 -10.16 12.57
N THR A 73 9.32 -9.37 11.59
CA THR A 73 9.67 -9.57 10.18
C THR A 73 10.08 -8.25 9.52
N PRO A 74 11.23 -8.21 8.80
CA PRO A 74 11.73 -6.98 8.18
C PRO A 74 10.87 -6.47 7.00
N TRP A 75 9.91 -7.29 6.57
CA TRP A 75 8.94 -6.99 5.50
C TRP A 75 7.51 -6.77 6.03
N GLY A 76 7.36 -6.74 7.36
CA GLY A 76 6.08 -6.58 8.03
C GLY A 76 5.74 -5.12 8.31
N PHE A 77 4.48 -4.76 8.09
CA PHE A 77 3.94 -3.42 8.38
C PHE A 77 2.68 -3.59 9.25
N ASN A 78 2.69 -2.98 10.43
CA ASN A 78 1.59 -3.00 11.38
C ASN A 78 0.87 -1.67 11.34
N ALA A 79 -0.34 -1.63 10.79
CA ALA A 79 -1.22 -0.48 10.80
C ALA A 79 -2.28 -0.58 11.89
N ILE A 80 -2.54 0.54 12.56
CA ILE A 80 -3.72 0.78 13.38
C ILE A 80 -4.48 1.93 12.73
N ALA A 81 -5.70 1.63 12.30
CA ALA A 81 -6.46 2.55 11.47
C ALA A 81 -7.94 2.51 11.82
N VAL A 82 -8.60 3.66 11.66
CA VAL A 82 -10.04 3.78 11.81
C VAL A 82 -10.73 3.49 10.48
N LEU A 83 -11.79 2.69 10.55
CA LEU A 83 -12.60 2.33 9.40
C LEU A 83 -13.63 3.41 9.10
N SER A 84 -13.78 3.73 7.81
CA SER A 84 -14.82 4.64 7.29
C SER A 84 -15.31 4.17 5.92
N TRP A 85 -16.33 4.82 5.37
CA TRP A 85 -16.73 4.63 3.97
C TRP A 85 -16.15 5.72 3.09
N ALA A 86 -15.76 5.37 1.86
CA ALA A 86 -15.27 6.34 0.88
C ALA A 86 -16.29 7.46 0.60
N THR A 87 -17.58 7.15 0.68
CA THR A 87 -18.69 8.10 0.45
C THR A 87 -19.02 8.96 1.67
N PHE A 88 -18.64 8.52 2.88
CA PHE A 88 -18.90 9.19 4.15
C PHE A 88 -17.63 9.13 5.03
N PRO A 89 -16.52 9.77 4.60
CA PRO A 89 -15.24 9.66 5.28
C PRO A 89 -15.22 10.24 6.71
N GLU A 90 -16.17 11.12 7.03
CA GLU A 90 -16.43 11.68 8.36
C GLU A 90 -17.05 10.68 9.34
N GLU A 91 -17.74 9.65 8.84
CA GLU A 91 -18.31 8.60 9.67
C GLU A 91 -17.24 7.56 10.02
N LYS A 92 -16.75 7.63 11.25
CA LYS A 92 -15.75 6.72 11.80
C LYS A 92 -16.45 5.61 12.61
N TYR A 93 -16.09 4.36 12.30
CA TYR A 93 -16.68 3.16 12.93
C TYR A 93 -15.68 2.56 13.94
N ASP A 94 -15.13 1.39 13.63
CA ASP A 94 -14.21 0.68 14.52
C ASP A 94 -12.74 0.97 14.18
N TYR A 95 -11.88 0.82 15.18
CA TYR A 95 -10.45 0.70 14.96
C TYR A 95 -10.11 -0.73 14.53
N PHE A 96 -9.14 -0.85 13.63
CA PHE A 96 -8.61 -2.10 13.15
C PHE A 96 -7.10 -2.16 13.35
N ARG A 97 -6.62 -3.36 13.71
CA ARG A 97 -5.22 -3.74 13.51
C ARG A 97 -5.10 -4.48 12.20
N ILE A 98 -4.14 -4.06 11.37
CA ILE A 98 -3.85 -4.64 10.07
C ILE A 98 -2.36 -4.99 10.01
N ASN A 99 -2.01 -6.26 9.84
CA ASN A 99 -0.64 -6.70 9.66
C ASN A 99 -0.42 -7.12 8.21
N PHE A 100 0.45 -6.41 7.52
CA PHE A 100 0.86 -6.71 6.16
C PHE A 100 2.22 -7.37 6.16
N GLU A 101 2.43 -8.32 5.24
CA GLU A 101 3.78 -8.74 4.84
C GLU A 101 3.95 -8.59 3.34
N LEU A 102 4.99 -7.85 2.95
CA LEU A 102 5.28 -7.52 1.57
C LEU A 102 6.54 -8.25 1.11
N SER A 103 6.51 -8.86 -0.08
CA SER A 103 7.72 -9.36 -0.71
C SER A 103 8.56 -8.22 -1.28
N ARG A 104 9.81 -8.52 -1.64
CA ARG A 104 10.58 -7.69 -2.57
C ARG A 104 9.77 -7.41 -3.84
N GLY A 105 10.00 -6.25 -4.42
CA GLY A 105 9.21 -5.77 -5.56
C GLY A 105 9.95 -4.69 -6.35
N SER A 106 9.21 -3.99 -7.21
CA SER A 106 9.76 -2.88 -7.99
C SER A 106 8.74 -1.76 -8.11
N ASN A 107 9.22 -0.51 -8.16
CA ASN A 107 8.37 0.62 -8.49
C ASN A 107 8.04 0.56 -9.97
N GLN A 108 6.75 0.63 -10.29
CA GLN A 108 6.24 0.63 -11.66
C GLN A 108 5.43 1.92 -11.85
N PRO A 109 5.56 2.59 -13.01
CA PRO A 109 4.67 3.69 -13.38
C PRO A 109 3.21 3.23 -13.38
N VAL A 110 2.32 4.14 -12.99
CA VAL A 110 0.91 3.82 -12.77
C VAL A 110 0.04 4.65 -13.69
N ASP A 111 -0.90 3.98 -14.35
CA ASP A 111 -2.02 4.59 -15.07
C ASP A 111 -3.34 4.18 -14.40
N ILE A 112 -3.45 4.46 -13.11
CA ILE A 112 -4.63 4.19 -12.30
C ILE A 112 -5.12 5.54 -11.79
N LEU A 113 -6.41 5.79 -11.99
CA LEU A 113 -7.12 6.94 -11.42
C LEU A 113 -7.78 6.46 -10.12
N PRO A 114 -7.18 6.70 -8.94
CA PRO A 114 -7.85 6.38 -7.68
C PRO A 114 -9.09 7.26 -7.50
N SER A 115 -9.97 6.84 -6.60
CA SER A 115 -11.18 7.59 -6.22
C SER A 115 -10.90 8.96 -5.56
N ARG A 116 -9.64 9.25 -5.21
CA ARG A 116 -9.15 10.53 -4.67
C ARG A 116 -8.37 11.33 -5.72
N PRO A 117 -8.24 12.66 -5.56
CA PRO A 117 -7.48 13.52 -6.49
C PRO A 117 -5.94 13.35 -6.39
N ILE A 118 -5.45 12.26 -5.80
CA ILE A 118 -4.02 11.98 -5.67
C ILE A 118 -3.63 11.09 -6.85
N GLN A 119 -2.90 11.63 -7.82
CA GLN A 119 -2.29 10.81 -8.86
C GLN A 119 -0.95 10.26 -8.35
N TYR A 120 -0.82 8.94 -8.26
CA TYR A 120 0.47 8.31 -7.99
C TYR A 120 1.25 8.20 -9.28
N THR A 121 2.50 8.62 -9.25
CA THR A 121 3.40 8.40 -10.38
C THR A 121 3.93 6.97 -10.40
N ASN A 122 3.95 6.28 -9.25
CA ASN A 122 4.45 4.91 -9.12
C ASN A 122 3.65 4.10 -8.08
N ILE A 123 3.51 2.80 -8.32
CA ILE A 123 3.07 1.78 -7.34
C ILE A 123 4.20 0.78 -7.20
N PHE A 124 4.43 0.35 -5.98
CA PHE A 124 5.32 -0.74 -5.66
C PHE A 124 4.64 -2.07 -5.97
N LYS A 125 5.06 -2.69 -7.07
CA LYS A 125 4.51 -3.98 -7.51
C LYS A 125 5.25 -5.10 -6.78
N CYS A 126 4.55 -5.77 -5.87
CA CYS A 126 5.04 -6.92 -5.11
C CYS A 126 3.91 -7.93 -4.85
N TYR A 127 4.26 -9.11 -4.33
CA TYR A 127 3.29 -9.95 -3.62
C TYR A 127 3.16 -9.43 -2.20
N PHE A 128 1.96 -9.54 -1.62
CA PHE A 128 1.77 -9.28 -0.21
C PHE A 128 0.62 -10.11 0.34
N ILE A 129 0.60 -10.26 1.66
CA ILE A 129 -0.50 -10.85 2.41
C ILE A 129 -0.91 -9.92 3.54
N ILE A 130 -2.19 -9.93 3.87
CA ILE A 130 -2.72 -9.37 5.11
C ILE A 130 -2.84 -10.54 6.08
N ARG A 131 -1.90 -10.66 7.02
CA ARG A 131 -1.88 -11.75 8.01
C ARG A 131 -2.98 -11.59 9.06
N GLU A 132 -3.27 -10.35 9.42
CA GLU A 132 -4.25 -9.99 10.43
C GLU A 132 -5.06 -8.80 9.93
N LEU A 133 -6.38 -8.90 10.02
CA LEU A 133 -7.32 -7.80 9.87
C LEU A 133 -8.43 -8.04 10.90
N ARG A 134 -8.36 -7.33 12.03
CA ARG A 134 -9.37 -7.49 13.08
C ARG A 134 -9.75 -6.16 13.72
N PRO A 135 -11.00 -6.04 14.19
CA PRO A 135 -11.38 -4.92 15.03
C PRO A 135 -10.62 -4.97 16.36
N ILE A 136 -10.33 -3.80 16.92
CA ILE A 136 -9.66 -3.61 18.22
C ILE A 136 -10.41 -2.56 19.04
N SER A 137 -10.23 -2.58 20.36
CA SER A 137 -10.79 -1.55 21.23
C SER A 137 -10.01 -0.25 21.16
N ASP A 138 -10.63 0.86 21.56
CA ASP A 138 -9.96 2.17 21.68
C ASP A 138 -8.73 2.12 22.60
N GLN A 139 -8.82 1.35 23.69
CA GLN A 139 -7.71 1.15 24.61
C GLN A 139 -6.53 0.45 23.92
N GLU A 140 -6.80 -0.56 23.10
CA GLU A 140 -5.77 -1.24 22.33
C GLU A 140 -5.18 -0.33 21.24
N ALA A 141 -6.02 0.49 20.58
CA ALA A 141 -5.58 1.45 19.57
C ALA A 141 -4.61 2.50 20.16
N GLN A 142 -4.90 3.01 21.36
CA GLN A 142 -4.04 3.97 22.07
C GLN A 142 -2.71 3.37 22.52
N GLN A 143 -2.67 2.08 22.86
CA GLN A 143 -1.46 1.39 23.32
C GLN A 143 -0.56 0.92 22.16
N GLY A 144 -1.15 0.60 21.01
CA GLY A 144 -0.43 0.04 19.87
C GLY A 144 0.08 1.05 18.84
N GLY A 145 -0.39 2.30 18.86
CA GLY A 145 -0.05 3.30 17.85
C GLY A 145 1.02 4.29 18.33
N PRO A 146 2.02 4.65 17.51
CA PRO A 146 2.90 5.78 17.80
C PRO A 146 2.07 7.08 17.73
N GLY A 147 1.78 7.66 18.89
CA GLY A 147 1.32 9.05 19.00
C GLY A 147 -0.11 9.34 18.53
N TYR A 148 -1.07 8.43 18.75
CA TYR A 148 -2.48 8.77 18.53
C TYR A 148 -2.99 9.74 19.62
N PRO A 149 -3.52 10.93 19.27
CA PRO A 149 -4.24 11.74 20.22
C PRO A 149 -5.59 11.06 20.55
N PRO A 150 -6.04 11.08 21.81
CA PRO A 150 -7.33 10.53 22.17
C PRO A 150 -8.43 11.35 21.49
N GLN A 151 -9.13 10.77 20.53
CA GLN A 151 -10.41 11.30 20.06
C GLN A 151 -11.52 10.48 20.71
N GLY A 152 -12.26 11.14 21.60
CA GLY A 152 -13.48 10.61 22.17
C GLY A 152 -14.50 10.46 21.05
N VAL A 153 -14.78 9.22 20.67
CA VAL A 153 -15.91 8.89 19.82
C VAL A 153 -17.02 8.46 20.77
N GLY A 154 -18.05 9.30 20.89
CA GLY A 154 -19.31 8.85 21.45
C GLY A 154 -19.85 7.78 20.52
N SER A 155 -19.97 6.55 21.02
CA SER A 155 -20.71 5.50 20.33
C SER A 155 -22.11 6.02 20.00
N PRO A 156 -22.61 5.87 18.77
CA PRO A 156 -24.04 5.95 18.55
C PRO A 156 -24.65 4.73 19.25
N ASP A 157 -25.47 4.98 20.26
CA ASP A 157 -26.26 3.94 20.94
C ASP A 157 -27.15 3.21 19.90
N PRO A 158 -27.42 1.91 20.10
CA PRO A 158 -28.24 1.08 19.21
C PRO A 158 -29.71 1.46 19.17
#